data_AF-A0A9E4WKK4-F1
#
_entry.id   AF-A0A9E4WKK4-F1
#
_cell.length_a   1.000
_cell.length_b   1.000
_cell.length_c   1.000
_cell.angle_alpha   90.00
_cell.angle_beta   90.00
_cell.angle_gamma   90.00
#
_symmetry.space_group_name_H-M   'P 1'
#
loop_
_entity.id
_entity.type
_entity.pdbx_description
1 polymer ?
#
loop_
_entity_poly.entity_id
_entity_poly.type
_entity_poly.pdbx_seq_one_letter_code
_entity_poly.pdbx_strand_id
1 'polypeptide(L)'
;MFWNLFLAHLLGDYPLQPMWLVRSKSQLWGLVLHTGIHVLTMLLLVGAFRSEIWPQLLALAIFHFIVDVVKYRLTDARPEWATSSYFIDQAIHILSIIVVAAWIDSIVPEAGAAFNTALLITISGYILIAHVWFVTEKTFSHANVGYSQEVQSTLWPRMIARAAFLTVFLAGGTFGLGIAAVFQLPYYRDSYWRRALITDLIVAVVIAVTIGLALSSI
;
A
#
# COMPACT_ATOMS: atom_id res chain seq x y z
N MET A 1 -12.90 7.27 10.93
CA MET A 1 -12.70 5.86 10.48
C MET A 1 -11.62 5.65 9.40
N PHE A 2 -11.41 6.59 8.47
CA PHE A 2 -10.57 6.42 7.26
C PHE A 2 -9.22 5.70 7.45
N TRP A 3 -8.36 6.16 8.37
CA TRP A 3 -7.01 5.61 8.52
C TRP A 3 -6.98 4.13 8.94
N ASN A 4 -7.99 3.64 9.66
CA ASN A 4 -8.11 2.21 9.99
C ASN A 4 -8.36 1.38 8.74
N LEU A 5 -9.34 1.80 7.92
CA LEU A 5 -9.71 1.10 6.69
C LEU A 5 -8.63 1.22 5.62
N PHE A 6 -7.97 2.38 5.53
CA PHE A 6 -6.85 2.58 4.62
C PHE A 6 -5.68 1.66 4.96
N LEU A 7 -5.30 1.56 6.25
CA LEU A 7 -4.26 0.62 6.67
C LEU A 7 -4.70 -0.84 6.47
N ALA A 8 -5.97 -1.18 6.71
CA ALA A 8 -6.51 -2.52 6.47
C ALA A 8 -6.34 -2.95 5.00
N HIS A 9 -6.67 -2.04 4.08
CA HIS A 9 -6.50 -2.21 2.64
C HIS A 9 -5.02 -2.40 2.27
N LEU A 10 -4.15 -1.50 2.75
CA LEU A 10 -2.72 -1.58 2.48
C LEU A 10 -2.12 -2.91 2.95
N LEU A 11 -2.50 -3.38 4.15
CA LEU A 11 -2.06 -4.69 4.65
C LEU A 11 -2.54 -5.83 3.75
N GLY A 12 -3.83 -5.82 3.36
CA GLY A 12 -4.46 -6.87 2.57
C GLY A 12 -3.95 -6.97 1.13
N ASP A 13 -3.72 -5.85 0.46
CA ASP A 13 -3.30 -5.79 -0.96
C ASP A 13 -1.79 -5.98 -1.15
N TYR A 14 -0.99 -5.73 -0.11
CA TYR A 14 0.47 -5.68 -0.24
C TYR A 14 1.18 -6.70 0.67
N PRO A 15 1.54 -6.43 1.95
CA PRO A 15 2.25 -7.42 2.78
C PRO A 15 1.57 -8.79 2.88
N LEU A 16 0.24 -8.83 2.94
CA LEU A 16 -0.53 -10.07 3.13
C LEU A 16 -1.03 -10.67 1.80
N GLN A 17 -0.57 -10.15 0.66
CA GLN A 17 -0.86 -10.69 -0.67
C GLN A 17 0.38 -11.35 -1.29
N PRO A 18 0.79 -12.54 -0.83
CA PRO A 18 1.95 -13.23 -1.39
C PRO A 18 1.73 -13.59 -2.87
N MET A 19 2.82 -13.75 -3.62
CA MET A 19 2.77 -14.01 -5.07
C MET A 19 1.93 -15.25 -5.46
N TRP A 20 1.86 -16.28 -4.61
CA TRP A 20 1.00 -17.43 -4.88
C TRP A 20 -0.49 -17.05 -4.86
N LEU A 21 -0.90 -16.14 -3.96
CA LEU A 21 -2.28 -15.68 -3.86
C LEU A 21 -2.65 -14.81 -5.06
N VAL A 22 -1.71 -13.97 -5.52
CA VAL A 22 -1.87 -13.20 -6.77
C VAL A 22 -2.14 -14.13 -7.96
N ARG A 23 -1.38 -15.23 -8.09
CA ARG A 23 -1.57 -16.23 -9.17
C ARG A 23 -2.91 -16.97 -9.04
N SER A 24 -3.36 -17.21 -7.82
CA SER A 24 -4.64 -17.86 -7.53
C SER A 24 -5.87 -16.99 -7.81
N LYS A 25 -5.74 -15.69 -8.10
CA LYS A 25 -6.87 -14.82 -8.48
C LYS A 25 -7.54 -15.22 -9.81
N SER A 26 -6.90 -16.09 -10.58
CA SER A 26 -7.53 -16.79 -11.72
C SER A 26 -8.66 -17.74 -11.33
N GLN A 27 -8.71 -18.12 -10.04
CA GLN A 27 -9.72 -18.99 -9.47
C GLN A 27 -10.55 -18.20 -8.46
N LEU A 28 -11.84 -18.46 -8.41
CA LEU A 28 -12.76 -17.78 -7.49
C LEU A 28 -12.32 -17.91 -6.02
N TRP A 29 -11.78 -19.08 -5.62
CA TRP A 29 -11.31 -19.30 -4.26
C TRP A 29 -10.16 -18.36 -3.87
N GLY A 30 -9.29 -17.97 -4.81
CA GLY A 30 -8.18 -17.06 -4.54
C GLY A 30 -8.67 -15.64 -4.25
N LEU A 31 -9.69 -15.19 -5.00
CA LEU A 31 -10.36 -13.89 -4.77
C LEU A 31 -11.14 -13.88 -3.45
N VAL A 32 -11.84 -14.98 -3.12
CA VAL A 32 -12.53 -15.14 -1.84
C VAL A 32 -11.55 -15.13 -0.68
N LEU A 33 -10.44 -15.86 -0.78
CA LEU A 33 -9.41 -15.90 0.25
C LEU A 33 -8.79 -14.50 0.46
N HIS A 34 -8.46 -13.81 -0.62
CA HIS A 34 -7.93 -12.44 -0.55
C HIS A 34 -8.93 -11.46 0.08
N THR A 35 -10.20 -11.53 -0.28
CA THR A 35 -11.25 -10.71 0.34
C THR A 35 -11.41 -11.07 1.82
N GLY A 36 -11.27 -12.34 2.19
CA GLY A 36 -11.25 -12.79 3.58
C GLY A 36 -10.12 -12.16 4.40
N ILE A 37 -8.94 -11.96 3.80
CA ILE A 37 -7.83 -11.23 4.43
C ILE A 37 -8.24 -9.78 4.71
N HIS A 38 -8.88 -9.12 3.75
CA HIS A 38 -9.40 -7.74 3.93
C HIS A 38 -10.45 -7.67 5.04
N VAL A 39 -11.38 -8.61 5.10
CA VAL A 39 -12.36 -8.68 6.20
C VAL A 39 -11.63 -8.80 7.55
N LEU A 40 -10.65 -9.69 7.64
CA LEU A 40 -9.90 -9.90 8.88
C LEU A 40 -9.10 -8.65 9.29
N THR A 41 -8.40 -7.99 8.37
CA THR A 41 -7.62 -6.78 8.67
C THR A 41 -8.53 -5.62 9.08
N MET A 42 -9.68 -5.44 8.42
CA MET A 42 -10.67 -4.44 8.82
C MET A 42 -11.21 -4.70 10.22
N LEU A 43 -11.61 -5.93 10.54
CA LEU A 43 -12.12 -6.28 11.86
C LEU A 43 -11.09 -6.05 12.98
N LEU A 44 -9.81 -6.33 12.71
CA LEU A 44 -8.72 -6.10 13.66
C LEU A 44 -8.48 -4.61 13.89
N LEU A 45 -8.46 -3.79 12.84
CA LEU A 45 -8.15 -2.35 12.97
C LEU A 45 -9.32 -1.50 13.48
N VAL A 46 -10.56 -1.92 13.22
CA VAL A 46 -11.76 -1.27 13.79
C VAL A 46 -11.93 -1.58 15.28
N GLY A 47 -11.45 -2.75 15.74
CA GLY A 47 -11.45 -3.10 17.16
C GLY A 47 -12.85 -3.31 17.74
N ALA A 48 -13.20 -2.53 18.78
CA ALA A 48 -14.41 -2.73 19.59
C ALA A 48 -15.70 -2.42 18.82
N PHE A 49 -15.67 -1.49 17.86
CA PHE A 49 -16.85 -1.04 17.12
C PHE A 49 -17.36 -2.04 16.07
N ARG A 50 -16.66 -3.16 15.88
CA ARG A 50 -16.97 -4.15 14.84
C ARG A 50 -18.41 -4.65 14.85
N SER A 51 -19.06 -4.75 16.00
CA SER A 51 -20.46 -5.20 16.12
C SER A 51 -21.47 -4.16 15.66
N GLU A 52 -21.13 -2.88 15.70
CA GLU A 52 -22.03 -1.79 15.31
C GLU A 52 -21.92 -1.49 13.81
N ILE A 53 -20.72 -1.67 13.24
CA ILE A 53 -20.41 -1.26 11.87
C ILE A 53 -20.19 -2.43 10.90
N TRP A 54 -20.47 -3.67 11.33
CA TRP A 54 -20.27 -4.85 10.47
C TRP A 54 -21.00 -4.77 9.11
N PRO A 55 -22.21 -4.18 8.96
CA PRO A 55 -22.84 -4.09 7.66
C PRO A 55 -22.04 -3.26 6.66
N GLN A 56 -21.42 -2.17 7.13
CA GLN A 56 -20.59 -1.27 6.32
C GLN A 56 -19.26 -1.95 5.94
N LEU A 57 -18.65 -2.69 6.88
CA LEU A 57 -17.45 -3.50 6.58
C LEU A 57 -17.75 -4.60 5.57
N LEU A 58 -18.91 -5.25 5.68
CA LEU A 58 -19.35 -6.25 4.71
C LEU A 58 -19.62 -5.63 3.33
N ALA A 59 -20.27 -4.46 3.28
CA ALA A 59 -20.48 -3.73 2.04
C ALA A 59 -19.15 -3.37 1.36
N LEU A 60 -18.17 -2.89 2.13
CA LEU A 60 -16.83 -2.59 1.63
C LEU A 60 -16.11 -3.84 1.12
N ALA A 61 -16.20 -4.96 1.84
CA ALA A 61 -15.60 -6.23 1.42
C ALA A 61 -16.22 -6.78 0.12
N ILE A 62 -17.56 -6.71 -0.01
CA ILE A 62 -18.26 -7.12 -1.24
C ILE A 62 -17.84 -6.22 -2.40
N PHE A 63 -17.76 -4.91 -2.17
CA PHE A 63 -17.33 -3.97 -3.20
C PHE A 63 -15.87 -4.24 -3.63
N HIS A 64 -14.96 -4.45 -2.67
CA HIS A 64 -13.57 -4.84 -2.93
C HIS A 64 -13.51 -6.08 -3.83
N PHE A 65 -14.22 -7.15 -3.45
CA PHE A 65 -14.28 -8.38 -4.22
C PHE A 65 -14.75 -8.15 -5.66
N ILE A 66 -15.80 -7.33 -5.87
CA ILE A 66 -16.32 -7.01 -7.20
C ILE A 66 -15.27 -6.27 -8.03
N VAL A 67 -14.59 -5.26 -7.46
CA VAL A 67 -13.56 -4.48 -8.15
C VAL A 67 -12.41 -5.39 -8.56
N ASP A 68 -11.96 -6.27 -7.67
CA ASP A 68 -10.89 -7.23 -7.93
C ASP A 68 -11.25 -8.23 -9.04
N VAL A 69 -12.50 -8.73 -9.06
CA VAL A 69 -13.01 -9.58 -10.15
C VAL A 69 -12.99 -8.83 -11.48
N VAL A 70 -13.47 -7.58 -11.50
CA VAL A 70 -13.54 -6.76 -12.71
C VAL A 70 -12.13 -6.46 -13.23
N LYS A 71 -11.22 -6.03 -12.34
CA LYS A 71 -9.80 -5.78 -12.66
C LYS A 71 -9.17 -7.02 -13.27
N TYR A 72 -9.32 -8.18 -12.61
CA TYR A 72 -8.75 -9.43 -13.10
C TYR A 72 -9.25 -9.75 -14.51
N ARG A 73 -10.57 -9.75 -14.73
CA ARG A 73 -11.17 -10.04 -16.04
C ARG A 73 -10.72 -9.05 -17.11
N LEU A 74 -10.57 -7.77 -16.76
CA LEU A 74 -10.08 -6.75 -17.68
C LEU A 74 -8.63 -7.02 -18.07
N THR A 75 -7.75 -7.34 -17.11
CA THR A 75 -6.34 -7.61 -17.39
C THR A 75 -6.10 -8.95 -18.10
N ASP A 76 -6.97 -9.93 -17.90
CA ASP A 76 -6.94 -11.21 -18.60
C ASP A 76 -7.36 -11.03 -20.08
N ALA A 77 -8.41 -10.24 -20.33
CA ALA A 77 -8.89 -9.93 -21.67
C ALA A 77 -7.99 -8.92 -22.41
N ARG A 78 -7.32 -8.02 -21.68
CA ARG A 78 -6.48 -6.93 -22.23
C ARG A 78 -5.19 -6.76 -21.40
N PRO A 79 -4.18 -7.62 -21.60
CA PRO A 79 -2.93 -7.57 -20.84
C PRO A 79 -2.19 -6.23 -20.97
N GLU A 80 -2.34 -5.54 -22.10
CA GLU A 80 -1.73 -4.23 -22.36
C GLU A 80 -2.31 -3.11 -21.47
N TRP A 81 -3.47 -3.35 -20.83
CA TRP A 81 -4.08 -2.44 -19.87
C TRP A 81 -3.58 -2.66 -18.43
N ALA A 82 -2.70 -3.63 -18.17
CA ALA A 82 -2.29 -4.01 -16.81
C ALA A 82 -1.83 -2.82 -15.95
N THR A 83 -1.07 -1.88 -16.52
CA THR A 83 -0.59 -0.69 -15.80
C THR A 83 -1.75 0.26 -15.46
N SER A 84 -2.57 0.62 -16.44
CA SER A 84 -3.72 1.51 -16.22
C SER A 84 -4.75 0.89 -15.29
N SER A 85 -5.03 -0.40 -15.45
CA SER A 85 -5.93 -1.15 -14.58
C SER A 85 -5.45 -1.17 -13.13
N TYR A 86 -4.14 -1.25 -12.87
CA TYR A 86 -3.60 -1.14 -11.51
C TYR A 86 -3.90 0.21 -10.86
N PHE A 87 -3.71 1.33 -11.57
CA PHE A 87 -3.98 2.66 -10.99
C PHE A 87 -5.48 2.94 -10.82
N ILE A 88 -6.30 2.54 -11.78
CA ILE A 88 -7.76 2.65 -11.70
C ILE A 88 -8.28 1.83 -10.51
N ASP A 89 -7.78 0.61 -10.36
CA ASP A 89 -8.07 -0.27 -9.23
C ASP A 89 -7.76 0.39 -7.89
N GLN A 90 -6.55 0.92 -7.69
CA GLN A 90 -6.19 1.59 -6.44
C GLN A 90 -7.04 2.84 -6.17
N ALA A 91 -7.37 3.62 -7.21
CA ALA A 91 -8.24 4.79 -7.07
C ALA A 91 -9.66 4.39 -6.61
N ILE A 92 -10.24 3.35 -7.21
CA ILE A 92 -11.57 2.86 -6.85
C ILE A 92 -11.61 2.36 -5.40
N HIS A 93 -10.59 1.63 -4.95
CA HIS A 93 -10.49 1.17 -3.56
C HIS A 93 -10.34 2.32 -2.57
N ILE A 94 -9.51 3.33 -2.86
CA ILE A 94 -9.37 4.49 -1.99
C ILE A 94 -10.69 5.27 -1.91
N LEU A 95 -11.38 5.46 -3.04
CA LEU A 95 -12.68 6.14 -3.07
C LEU A 95 -13.74 5.37 -2.28
N SER A 96 -13.81 4.04 -2.40
CA SER A 96 -14.76 3.24 -1.62
C SER A 96 -14.46 3.30 -0.12
N ILE A 97 -13.18 3.30 0.27
CA ILE A 97 -12.76 3.49 1.65
C ILE A 97 -13.19 4.86 2.18
N ILE A 98 -13.01 5.94 1.40
CA ILE A 98 -13.44 7.30 1.79
C ILE A 98 -14.96 7.32 2.03
N VAL A 99 -15.73 6.77 1.08
CA VAL A 99 -17.20 6.74 1.16
C VAL A 99 -17.67 5.94 2.36
N VAL A 100 -17.14 4.73 2.57
CA VAL A 100 -17.53 3.87 3.68
C VAL A 100 -17.07 4.43 5.03
N ALA A 101 -15.88 5.03 5.09
CA ALA A 101 -15.41 5.71 6.29
C ALA A 101 -16.33 6.85 6.70
N ALA A 102 -16.72 7.72 5.75
CA ALA A 102 -17.66 8.81 6.00
C ALA A 102 -19.04 8.30 6.43
N TRP A 103 -19.52 7.21 5.81
CA TRP A 103 -20.76 6.56 6.20
C TRP A 103 -20.72 6.06 7.65
N ILE A 104 -19.64 5.39 8.04
CA ILE A 104 -19.45 4.92 9.42
C ILE A 104 -19.38 6.10 10.40
N ASP A 105 -18.58 7.12 10.09
CA ASP A 105 -18.39 8.30 10.95
C ASP A 105 -19.71 9.07 11.15
N SER A 106 -20.66 8.99 10.20
CA SER A 106 -22.01 9.57 10.34
C SER A 106 -22.94 8.82 11.30
N ILE A 107 -22.67 7.54 11.56
CA ILE A 107 -23.51 6.67 12.41
C ILE A 107 -22.92 6.55 13.80
N VAL A 108 -21.59 6.42 13.88
CA VAL A 108 -20.85 6.27 15.13
C VAL A 108 -19.72 7.32 15.16
N PRO A 109 -20.01 8.59 15.48
CA PRO A 109 -19.01 9.66 15.48
C PRO A 109 -17.87 9.41 16.47
N GLU A 110 -18.17 8.69 17.55
CA GLU A 110 -17.21 8.28 18.59
C GLU A 110 -16.62 6.89 18.32
N ALA A 111 -16.70 6.36 17.09
CA ALA A 111 -15.96 5.16 16.70
C ALA A 111 -14.46 5.46 16.71
N GLY A 112 -13.90 5.54 17.91
CA GLY A 112 -12.51 5.78 18.18
C GLY A 112 -11.68 4.69 17.52
N ALA A 113 -10.61 5.10 16.85
CA ALA A 113 -9.68 4.15 16.28
C ALA A 113 -9.14 3.23 17.37
N ALA A 114 -9.11 1.92 17.12
CA ALA A 114 -8.51 0.95 18.05
C ALA A 114 -7.03 1.25 18.31
N PHE A 115 -6.42 2.02 17.40
CA PHE A 115 -5.04 2.47 17.44
C PHE A 115 -4.96 3.99 17.30
N ASN A 116 -3.88 4.57 17.82
CA ASN A 116 -3.59 5.99 17.66
C ASN A 116 -3.48 6.38 16.17
N THR A 117 -4.14 7.47 15.76
CA THR A 117 -4.15 7.93 14.35
C THR A 117 -2.75 8.22 13.81
N ALA A 118 -1.86 8.80 14.62
CA ALA A 118 -0.48 9.06 14.21
C ALA A 118 0.29 7.75 13.93
N LEU A 119 0.03 6.71 14.73
CA LEU A 119 0.58 5.38 14.50
C LEU A 119 0.06 4.78 13.18
N LEU A 120 -1.25 4.88 12.91
CA LEU A 120 -1.85 4.38 11.67
C LEU A 120 -1.28 5.07 10.42
N ILE A 121 -1.14 6.39 10.47
CA ILE A 121 -0.53 7.19 9.40
C ILE A 121 0.93 6.74 9.18
N THR A 122 1.68 6.62 10.27
CA THR A 122 3.10 6.24 10.21
C THR A 122 3.28 4.85 9.61
N ILE A 123 2.53 3.84 10.09
CA ILE A 123 2.58 2.48 9.54
C ILE A 123 2.17 2.45 8.07
N SER A 124 1.11 3.18 7.71
CA SER A 124 0.66 3.30 6.31
C SER A 124 1.79 3.86 5.44
N GLY A 125 2.52 4.86 5.91
CA GLY A 125 3.69 5.42 5.25
C GLY A 125 4.81 4.39 5.01
N TYR A 126 5.14 3.56 6.01
CA TYR A 126 6.11 2.48 5.84
C TYR A 126 5.66 1.42 4.84
N ILE A 127 4.36 1.07 4.81
CA ILE A 127 3.84 0.12 3.81
C ILE A 127 3.87 0.75 2.41
N LEU A 128 3.50 2.04 2.30
CA LEU A 128 3.54 2.78 1.04
C LEU A 128 4.95 2.78 0.43
N ILE A 129 5.96 3.14 1.23
CA ILE A 129 7.33 3.24 0.72
C ILE A 129 7.98 1.87 0.46
N ALA A 130 7.73 0.89 1.33
CA ALA A 130 8.34 -0.42 1.19
C ALA A 130 7.61 -1.26 0.13
N HIS A 131 6.31 -1.46 0.28
CA HIS A 131 5.57 -2.43 -0.53
C HIS A 131 4.87 -1.80 -1.73
N VAL A 132 4.09 -0.73 -1.52
CA VAL A 132 3.29 -0.12 -2.60
C VAL A 132 4.19 0.45 -3.69
N TRP A 133 5.24 1.16 -3.28
CA TRP A 133 6.21 1.71 -4.23
C TRP A 133 6.95 0.62 -5.00
N PHE A 134 7.28 -0.52 -4.37
CA PHE A 134 7.89 -1.64 -5.07
C PHE A 134 6.97 -2.18 -6.18
N VAL A 135 5.69 -2.42 -5.88
CA VAL A 135 4.70 -2.88 -6.88
C VAL A 135 4.48 -1.83 -7.97
N THR A 136 4.44 -0.55 -7.60
CA THR A 136 4.29 0.58 -8.53
C THR A 136 5.48 0.67 -9.49
N GLU A 137 6.70 0.62 -8.97
CA GLU A 137 7.92 0.65 -9.79
C GLU A 137 8.02 -0.57 -10.71
N LYS A 138 7.69 -1.77 -10.21
CA LYS A 138 7.60 -2.97 -11.05
C LYS A 138 6.59 -2.79 -12.19
N THR A 139 5.45 -2.20 -11.90
CA THR A 139 4.41 -1.91 -12.89
C THR A 139 4.90 -0.91 -13.94
N PHE A 140 5.56 0.19 -13.57
CA PHE A 140 6.11 1.16 -14.54
C PHE A 140 7.33 0.64 -15.32
N SER A 141 8.13 -0.24 -14.71
CA SER A 141 9.37 -0.74 -15.32
C SER A 141 9.16 -1.90 -16.28
N HIS A 142 7.95 -2.45 -16.41
CA HIS A 142 7.69 -3.65 -17.21
C HIS A 142 8.17 -3.57 -18.67
N ALA A 143 8.15 -2.38 -19.28
CA ALA A 143 8.63 -2.16 -20.65
C ALA A 143 10.16 -2.24 -20.79
N ASN A 144 10.92 -2.02 -19.71
CA ASN A 144 12.37 -2.18 -19.69
C ASN A 144 12.70 -3.48 -18.95
N VAL A 145 12.87 -4.56 -19.71
CA VAL A 145 13.10 -5.93 -19.17
C VAL A 145 14.31 -5.97 -18.23
N GLY A 146 15.43 -5.33 -18.61
CA GLY A 146 16.63 -5.30 -17.79
C GLY A 146 16.42 -4.62 -16.44
N TYR A 147 15.77 -3.45 -16.45
CA TYR A 147 15.46 -2.74 -15.20
C TYR A 147 14.42 -3.49 -14.35
N SER A 148 13.39 -4.07 -14.97
CA SER A 148 12.36 -4.84 -14.26
C SER A 148 12.92 -6.10 -13.58
N GLN A 149 13.90 -6.77 -14.20
CA GLN A 149 14.59 -7.90 -13.59
C GLN A 149 15.40 -7.47 -12.36
N GLU A 150 16.11 -6.35 -12.46
CA GLU A 150 16.92 -5.80 -11.36
C GLU A 150 16.05 -5.32 -10.19
N VAL A 151 14.93 -4.64 -10.47
CA VAL A 151 13.93 -4.29 -9.45
C VAL A 151 13.50 -5.55 -8.69
N GLN A 152 13.20 -6.64 -9.39
CA GLN A 152 12.73 -7.89 -8.77
C GLN A 152 13.84 -8.62 -7.99
N SER A 153 15.08 -8.67 -8.49
CA SER A 153 16.19 -9.34 -7.80
C SER A 153 16.63 -8.61 -6.53
N THR A 154 16.37 -7.30 -6.46
CA THR A 154 16.78 -6.43 -5.34
C THR A 154 15.62 -6.04 -4.41
N LEU A 155 14.48 -6.75 -4.50
CA LEU A 155 13.25 -6.49 -3.76
C LEU A 155 13.51 -6.22 -2.27
N TRP A 156 14.07 -7.18 -1.54
CA TRP A 156 14.24 -7.07 -0.09
C TRP A 156 15.26 -5.98 0.31
N PRO A 157 16.48 -5.95 -0.27
CA PRO A 157 17.43 -4.89 0.04
C PRO A 157 16.87 -3.48 -0.19
N ARG A 158 16.15 -3.25 -1.29
CA ARG A 158 15.57 -1.93 -1.59
C ARG A 158 14.39 -1.59 -0.69
N MET A 159 13.53 -2.55 -0.34
CA MET A 159 12.46 -2.32 0.63
C MET A 159 13.00 -1.90 2.00
N ILE A 160 14.07 -2.54 2.47
CA ILE A 160 14.74 -2.19 3.73
C ILE A 160 15.41 -0.82 3.62
N ALA A 161 16.12 -0.55 2.53
CA ALA A 161 16.77 0.75 2.30
C ALA A 161 15.75 1.91 2.30
N ARG A 162 14.60 1.72 1.63
CA ARG A 162 13.49 2.68 1.63
C ARG A 162 12.95 2.93 3.02
N ALA A 163 12.64 1.87 3.77
CA ALA A 163 12.19 2.02 5.15
C ALA A 163 13.21 2.79 6.00
N ALA A 164 14.50 2.49 5.85
CA ALA A 164 15.57 3.21 6.54
C ALA A 164 15.66 4.69 6.13
N PHE A 165 15.53 5.00 4.83
CA PHE A 165 15.45 6.39 4.36
C PHE A 165 14.28 7.13 5.01
N LEU A 166 13.10 6.50 5.05
CA LEU A 166 11.93 7.10 5.68
C LEU A 166 12.17 7.36 7.18
N THR A 167 12.72 6.39 7.92
CA THR A 167 13.07 6.57 9.35
C THR A 167 13.99 7.77 9.55
N VAL A 168 15.03 7.87 8.72
CA VAL A 168 16.01 8.96 8.79
C VAL A 168 15.37 10.32 8.49
N PHE A 169 14.50 10.41 7.48
CA PHE A 169 13.81 11.65 7.15
C PHE A 169 12.80 12.06 8.22
N LEU A 170 12.06 11.11 8.81
CA LEU A 170 11.13 11.38 9.91
C LEU A 170 11.86 11.81 11.19
N ALA A 171 13.03 11.24 11.49
CA ALA A 171 13.78 11.54 12.71
C ALA A 171 14.66 12.81 12.60
N GLY A 172 15.24 13.08 11.42
CA GLY A 172 16.27 14.10 11.24
C GLY A 172 15.95 15.18 10.19
N GLY A 173 14.77 15.15 9.55
CA GLY A 173 14.43 16.07 8.47
C GLY A 173 15.43 16.01 7.30
N THR A 174 15.69 17.15 6.65
CA THR A 174 16.66 17.24 5.54
C THR A 174 18.12 17.01 5.98
N PHE A 175 18.43 17.13 7.27
CA PHE A 175 19.77 16.83 7.81
C PHE A 175 20.07 15.32 7.83
N GLY A 176 19.07 14.47 7.66
CA GLY A 176 19.23 13.03 7.53
C GLY A 176 19.91 12.55 6.25
N LEU A 177 20.11 13.42 5.24
CA LEU A 177 20.71 13.05 3.96
C LEU A 177 22.12 12.42 4.09
N GLY A 178 22.92 12.87 5.06
CA GLY A 178 24.24 12.30 5.33
C GLY A 178 24.18 10.86 5.89
N ILE A 179 23.18 10.57 6.72
CA ILE A 179 22.94 9.22 7.27
C ILE A 179 22.32 8.31 6.20
N ALA A 180 21.46 8.86 5.34
CA ALA A 180 20.89 8.15 4.20
C ALA A 180 21.98 7.61 3.26
N ALA A 181 23.15 8.24 3.17
CA ALA A 181 24.26 7.75 2.37
C ALA A 181 24.70 6.31 2.73
N VAL A 182 24.54 5.89 3.99
CA VAL A 182 24.90 4.54 4.46
C VAL A 182 23.98 3.46 3.87
N PHE A 183 22.72 3.79 3.62
CA PHE A 183 21.73 2.85 3.09
C PHE A 183 21.75 2.74 1.57
N GLN A 184 22.72 3.37 0.90
CA GLN A 184 22.89 3.30 -0.56
C GLN A 184 23.66 2.05 -1.02
N LEU A 185 24.26 1.31 -0.09
CA LEU A 185 25.05 0.11 -0.38
C LEU A 185 24.33 -0.93 -1.25
N PRO A 186 23.02 -1.20 -1.08
CA PRO A 186 22.30 -2.14 -1.93
C PRO A 186 22.32 -1.78 -3.41
N TYR A 187 22.40 -0.49 -3.75
CA TYR A 187 22.24 -0.01 -5.12
C TYR A 187 23.52 -0.21 -5.94
N TYR A 188 24.71 -0.03 -5.38
CA TYR A 188 25.96 0.03 -6.18
C TYR A 188 26.36 -1.27 -6.89
N ARG A 189 25.62 -2.37 -6.68
CA ARG A 189 25.86 -3.66 -7.35
C ARG A 189 25.14 -3.78 -8.69
N ASP A 190 24.33 -2.79 -9.03
CA ASP A 190 23.30 -2.86 -10.04
C ASP A 190 23.62 -2.01 -11.27
N SER A 191 23.10 -2.41 -12.43
CA SER A 191 23.34 -1.69 -13.69
C SER A 191 22.61 -0.35 -13.72
N TYR A 192 21.44 -0.25 -13.06
CA TYR A 192 20.62 0.97 -13.02
C TYR A 192 20.67 1.67 -11.66
N TRP A 193 21.73 1.46 -10.87
CA TRP A 193 21.84 1.92 -9.48
C TRP A 193 21.51 3.41 -9.28
N ARG A 194 21.98 4.31 -10.17
CA ARG A 194 21.73 5.76 -10.07
C ARG A 194 20.24 6.06 -10.16
N ARG A 195 19.57 5.45 -11.14
CA ARG A 195 18.14 5.60 -11.35
C ARG A 195 17.37 5.10 -10.14
N ALA A 196 17.69 3.89 -9.68
CA ALA A 196 17.04 3.26 -8.54
C ALA A 196 17.21 4.07 -7.25
N LEU A 197 18.43 4.56 -6.96
CA LEU A 197 18.73 5.36 -5.78
C LEU A 197 18.00 6.72 -5.80
N ILE A 198 18.09 7.46 -6.91
CA ILE A 198 17.43 8.77 -7.04
C ILE A 198 15.93 8.61 -6.86
N THR A 199 15.36 7.60 -7.50
CA THR A 199 13.93 7.30 -7.41
C THR A 199 13.51 7.02 -5.97
N ASP A 200 14.26 6.17 -5.26
CA ASP A 200 13.91 5.77 -3.90
C ASP A 200 14.10 6.92 -2.88
N LEU A 201 15.09 7.79 -3.08
CA LEU A 201 15.26 9.00 -2.28
C LEU A 201 14.12 10.01 -2.48
N ILE A 202 13.71 10.24 -3.73
CA ILE A 202 12.57 11.12 -4.04
C ILE A 202 11.30 10.60 -3.36
N VAL A 203 11.02 9.31 -3.51
CA VAL A 203 9.84 8.69 -2.92
C VAL A 203 9.90 8.77 -1.39
N ALA A 204 11.07 8.53 -0.79
CA ALA A 204 11.23 8.66 0.65
C ALA A 204 10.94 10.07 1.17
N VAL A 205 11.42 11.10 0.48
CA VAL A 205 11.12 12.51 0.83
C VAL A 205 9.63 12.80 0.65
N VAL A 206 9.03 12.41 -0.47
CA VAL A 206 7.60 12.62 -0.73
C VAL A 206 6.73 11.98 0.34
N ILE A 207 7.01 10.72 0.70
CA ILE A 207 6.28 10.01 1.75
C ILE A 207 6.52 10.65 3.12
N ALA A 208 7.75 11.03 3.46
CA ALA A 208 8.04 11.71 4.73
C ALA A 208 7.28 13.04 4.87
N VAL A 209 7.27 13.86 3.82
CA VAL A 209 6.51 15.13 3.78
C VAL A 209 5.01 14.86 3.89
N THR A 210 4.49 13.85 3.17
CA THR A 210 3.08 13.49 3.22
C THR A 210 2.65 13.04 4.61
N ILE A 211 3.47 12.22 5.29
CA ILE A 211 3.25 11.84 6.69
C ILE A 211 3.26 13.08 7.58
N GLY A 212 4.26 13.95 7.46
CA GLY A 212 4.35 15.17 8.26
C GLY A 212 3.12 16.08 8.12
N LEU A 213 2.63 16.26 6.88
CA LEU A 213 1.41 17.01 6.60
C LEU A 213 0.17 16.34 7.21
N ALA A 214 0.01 15.02 7.02
CA ALA A 214 -1.10 14.28 7.59
C ALA A 214 -1.11 14.33 9.12
N LEU A 215 0.05 14.18 9.77
CA LEU A 215 0.21 14.30 11.22
C LEU A 215 -0.07 15.70 11.74
N SER A 216 0.18 16.76 10.95
CA SER A 216 -0.14 18.13 11.34
C SER A 216 -1.64 18.47 11.26
N SER A 217 -2.44 17.60 10.64
CA SER A 217 -3.88 17.80 10.41
C SER A 217 -4.80 17.06 11.39
N ILE A 218 -4.24 16.28 12.31
CA ILE A 218 -4.98 15.46 13.29
C ILE A 218 -4.97 16.05 14.70
#